data_AF-A0A6P3V443-F1
#
_entry.id   AF-A0A6P3V443-F1
#
_cell.length_a   1.000
_cell.length_b   1.000
_cell.length_c   1.000
_cell.angle_alpha   90.00
_cell.angle_beta   90.00
_cell.angle_gamma   90.00
#
_symmetry.space_group_name_H-M   'P 1'
#
loop_
_entity.id
_entity.type
_entity.pdbx_description
1 polymer ?
#
loop_
_entity_poly.entity_id
_entity_poly.type
_entity_poly.pdbx_seq_one_letter_code
_entity_poly.pdbx_strand_id
1 'polypeptide(L)'
;MVLTKTFPILERLLQNIKQFHTSRTSKEYDGPGKTTIDIINNQNIPETQRVLINKCLPIGFKLNDNSLLLGPIVIFDGMILSWNIGSAKDINEATLSLFTIVHPALELIVLGLETNYEYKRILEIKKVLLKYNIRSEVVPVRQACGIYNFLINDGRYIAAGLIPPLPDKSNLYSGLQQPPTKKRELIDK
;
A
#
# COMPACT_ATOMS: atom_id res chain seq x y z
N MET A 1 21.93 45.23 -36.05
CA MET A 1 21.03 44.65 -35.03
C MET A 1 21.38 43.16 -34.92
N VAL A 2 22.19 42.74 -33.95
CA VAL A 2 21.82 42.47 -32.54
C VAL A 2 20.77 41.33 -32.52
N LEU A 3 21.21 40.08 -32.38
CA LEU A 3 21.48 39.32 -31.15
C LEU A 3 20.27 38.49 -30.70
N THR A 4 20.42 37.16 -30.75
CA THR A 4 20.07 36.18 -29.68
C THR A 4 18.56 35.91 -29.42
N LYS A 5 18.10 34.71 -29.03
CA LYS A 5 18.52 33.90 -27.87
C LYS A 5 17.94 32.47 -27.95
N THR A 6 18.83 31.49 -27.76
CA THR A 6 18.73 30.34 -26.83
C THR A 6 17.50 29.42 -26.86
N PHE A 7 17.72 28.16 -27.24
CA PHE A 7 17.16 27.00 -26.53
C PHE A 7 18.23 25.90 -26.32
N PRO A 8 19.08 26.02 -25.28
CA PRO A 8 20.06 25.00 -24.91
C PRO A 8 19.44 24.08 -23.86
N ILE A 9 18.44 23.27 -24.23
CA ILE A 9 17.79 22.36 -23.27
C ILE A 9 17.70 20.93 -23.80
N LEU A 10 17.66 20.71 -25.12
CA LEU A 10 17.55 19.35 -25.66
C LEU A 10 18.87 18.56 -25.70
N GLU A 11 20.01 19.26 -25.82
CA GLU A 11 21.34 18.62 -25.91
C GLU A 11 21.84 18.01 -24.57
N ARG A 12 21.25 18.40 -23.42
CA ARG A 12 21.67 17.89 -22.10
C ARG A 12 21.00 16.58 -21.68
N LEU A 13 19.96 16.12 -22.38
CA LEU A 13 19.27 14.87 -22.06
C LEU A 13 19.93 13.61 -22.65
N LEU A 14 20.89 13.76 -23.56
CA LEU A 14 21.61 12.62 -24.15
C LEU A 14 22.96 12.31 -23.49
N GLN A 15 23.42 13.12 -22.53
CA GLN A 15 24.75 12.93 -21.90
C GLN A 15 24.78 11.97 -20.71
N ASN A 16 23.64 11.39 -20.30
CA ASN A 16 23.59 10.41 -19.22
C ASN A 16 22.98 9.07 -19.64
N ILE A 17 23.15 8.69 -20.91
CA ILE A 17 23.13 7.26 -21.24
C ILE A 17 24.51 6.75 -20.81
N LYS A 18 24.60 6.20 -19.59
CA LYS A 18 25.73 5.34 -19.24
C LYS A 18 25.78 4.25 -20.31
N GLN A 19 26.75 4.33 -21.19
CA GLN A 19 27.11 3.23 -22.06
C GLN A 19 27.54 2.10 -21.13
N PHE A 20 26.61 1.21 -20.78
CA PHE A 20 27.01 -0.11 -20.34
C PHE A 20 27.70 -0.73 -21.53
N HIS A 21 29.03 -0.78 -21.48
CA HIS A 21 29.81 -1.54 -22.43
C HIS A 21 29.31 -2.97 -22.35
N THR A 22 28.49 -3.37 -23.32
CA THR A 22 28.25 -4.77 -23.61
C THR A 22 29.56 -5.27 -24.19
N SER A 23 30.47 -5.78 -23.36
CA SER A 23 31.56 -6.60 -23.86
C SER A 23 30.90 -7.76 -24.58
N ARG A 24 31.01 -7.77 -25.92
CA ARG A 24 30.71 -8.95 -26.74
C ARG A 24 31.38 -10.13 -26.05
N THR A 25 30.64 -11.21 -25.83
CA THR A 25 31.17 -12.46 -25.29
C THR A 25 32.12 -13.08 -26.32
N SER A 26 33.33 -12.55 -26.39
CA SER A 26 34.49 -13.27 -26.91
C SER A 26 35.02 -14.09 -25.74
N LYS A 27 35.38 -15.35 -25.99
CA LYS A 27 35.81 -16.32 -24.98
C LYS A 27 36.91 -15.71 -24.08
N GLU A 28 36.56 -15.28 -22.87
CA GLU A 28 37.46 -14.49 -22.02
C GLU A 28 37.72 -15.14 -20.65
N TYR A 29 38.87 -15.81 -20.60
CA TYR A 29 39.77 -16.07 -19.46
C TYR A 29 39.12 -16.39 -18.10
N ASP A 30 39.23 -17.66 -17.70
CA ASP A 30 38.79 -18.21 -16.42
C ASP A 30 39.94 -18.22 -15.40
N GLY A 31 40.49 -17.03 -15.10
CA GLY A 31 41.62 -16.88 -14.17
C GLY A 31 41.21 -16.34 -12.80
N PRO A 32 41.91 -16.74 -11.72
CA PRO A 32 41.61 -16.28 -10.37
C PRO A 32 41.90 -14.78 -10.21
N GLY A 33 40.93 -14.02 -9.67
CA GLY A 33 41.06 -12.58 -9.42
C GLY A 33 39.98 -11.70 -10.06
N LYS A 34 38.97 -12.27 -10.75
CA LYS A 34 37.80 -11.50 -11.20
C LYS A 34 36.87 -11.20 -10.03
N THR A 35 36.49 -9.94 -9.88
CA THR A 35 35.43 -9.51 -8.96
C THR A 35 34.08 -9.90 -9.56
N THR A 36 33.48 -10.98 -9.08
CA THR A 36 32.09 -11.33 -9.41
C THR A 36 31.17 -10.31 -8.77
N ILE A 37 30.41 -9.58 -9.60
CA ILE A 37 29.37 -8.68 -9.12
C ILE A 37 28.04 -9.42 -9.31
N ASP A 38 27.58 -10.12 -8.28
CA ASP A 38 26.22 -10.64 -8.28
C ASP A 38 25.27 -9.48 -7.95
N ILE A 39 24.61 -8.97 -8.98
CA ILE A 39 23.48 -8.06 -8.81
C ILE A 39 22.30 -8.94 -8.37
N ILE A 40 22.20 -9.16 -7.06
CA ILE A 40 21.08 -9.88 -6.46
C ILE A 40 19.85 -8.98 -6.55
N ASN A 41 19.13 -9.11 -7.65
CA ASN A 41 17.80 -8.56 -7.78
C ASN A 41 16.88 -9.35 -6.84
N ASN A 42 16.47 -8.76 -5.71
CA ASN A 42 15.58 -9.36 -4.71
C ASN A 42 14.15 -9.70 -5.23
N GLN A 43 13.98 -9.85 -6.55
CA GLN A 43 12.76 -10.31 -7.21
C GLN A 43 12.51 -11.83 -7.08
N ASN A 44 13.35 -12.57 -6.34
CA ASN A 44 13.19 -14.01 -6.10
C ASN A 44 12.13 -14.38 -5.05
N ILE A 45 11.34 -13.42 -4.55
CA ILE A 45 10.07 -13.75 -3.89
C ILE A 45 9.07 -13.96 -5.03
N PRO A 46 8.57 -15.19 -5.25
CA PRO A 46 7.60 -15.41 -6.32
C PRO A 46 6.46 -14.43 -6.11
N GLU A 47 6.08 -13.72 -7.18
CA GLU A 47 5.07 -12.64 -7.16
C GLU A 47 3.73 -13.10 -6.54
N THR A 48 3.54 -14.42 -6.45
CA THR A 48 2.40 -15.13 -5.89
C THR A 48 2.24 -15.02 -4.36
N GLN A 49 3.20 -14.47 -3.60
CA GLN A 49 3.11 -14.44 -2.13
C GLN A 49 2.76 -13.07 -1.49
N ARG A 50 2.66 -11.99 -2.28
CA ARG A 50 2.33 -10.66 -1.75
C ARG A 50 0.85 -10.56 -1.38
N VAL A 51 0.57 -10.05 -0.19
CA VAL A 51 -0.82 -9.83 0.27
C VAL A 51 -1.24 -8.42 -0.13
N LEU A 52 -2.18 -8.33 -1.08
CA LEU A 52 -2.69 -7.06 -1.62
C LEU A 52 -4.18 -6.88 -1.33
N ILE A 53 -4.60 -5.63 -1.22
CA ILE A 53 -5.99 -5.27 -0.94
C ILE A 53 -6.70 -4.93 -2.24
N ASN A 54 -7.67 -5.75 -2.62
CA ASN A 54 -8.48 -5.55 -3.83
C ASN A 54 -9.65 -4.58 -3.61
N LYS A 55 -10.38 -4.73 -2.50
CA LYS A 55 -11.55 -3.89 -2.21
C LYS A 55 -11.64 -3.53 -0.73
N CYS A 56 -12.06 -2.30 -0.47
CA CYS A 56 -12.37 -1.79 0.85
C CYS A 56 -13.90 -1.70 0.99
N LEU A 57 -14.45 -2.44 1.95
CA LEU A 57 -15.88 -2.54 2.24
C LEU A 57 -16.16 -2.01 3.66
N PRO A 58 -17.37 -1.55 3.98
CA PRO A 58 -17.68 -1.10 5.34
C PRO A 58 -17.49 -2.15 6.42
N ILE A 59 -17.64 -3.43 6.06
CA ILE A 59 -17.43 -4.55 6.98
C ILE A 59 -15.96 -4.99 7.08
N GLY A 60 -15.10 -4.59 6.14
CA GLY A 60 -13.73 -5.09 6.08
C GLY A 60 -13.06 -4.99 4.70
N PHE A 61 -12.16 -5.92 4.41
CA PHE A 61 -11.25 -5.84 3.27
C PHE A 61 -11.25 -7.13 2.46
N LYS A 62 -11.39 -7.02 1.14
CA LYS A 62 -11.21 -8.15 0.22
C LYS A 62 -9.79 -8.13 -0.32
N LEU A 63 -9.10 -9.26 -0.21
CA LEU A 63 -7.72 -9.41 -0.67
C LEU A 63 -7.62 -9.91 -2.12
N ASN A 64 -6.40 -10.03 -2.62
CA ASN A 64 -6.06 -10.58 -3.94
C ASN A 64 -6.40 -12.07 -4.11
N ASP A 65 -6.38 -12.85 -3.04
CA ASP A 65 -6.80 -14.26 -3.02
C ASP A 65 -8.33 -14.46 -2.93
N ASN A 66 -9.10 -13.38 -3.05
CA ASN A 66 -10.55 -13.31 -2.84
C ASN A 66 -11.05 -13.56 -1.40
N SER A 67 -10.16 -13.74 -0.42
CA SER A 67 -10.58 -13.81 0.99
C SER A 67 -11.16 -12.47 1.47
N LEU A 68 -12.05 -12.56 2.45
CA LEU A 68 -12.69 -11.41 3.10
C LEU A 68 -12.26 -11.35 4.56
N LEU A 69 -11.52 -10.30 4.90
CA LEU A 69 -11.16 -9.97 6.27
C LEU A 69 -12.21 -9.04 6.85
N LEU A 70 -12.62 -9.29 8.09
CA LEU A 70 -13.66 -8.52 8.78
C LEU A 70 -13.03 -7.60 9.83
N GLY A 71 -13.50 -6.37 9.89
CA GLY A 71 -13.09 -5.40 10.91
C GLY A 71 -11.70 -4.79 10.66
N PRO A 72 -11.16 -4.09 11.68
CA PRO A 72 -9.85 -3.48 11.63
C PRO A 72 -8.71 -4.51 11.59
N ILE A 73 -7.73 -4.24 10.74
CA ILE A 73 -6.62 -5.14 10.48
C ILE A 73 -5.29 -4.41 10.51
N VAL A 74 -4.25 -5.14 10.90
CA VAL A 74 -2.86 -4.80 10.61
C VAL A 74 -2.35 -5.76 9.56
N ILE A 75 -1.70 -5.24 8.53
CA ILE A 75 -1.17 -6.01 7.42
C ILE A 75 0.32 -5.69 7.22
N PHE A 76 1.10 -6.75 7.05
CA PHE A 76 2.51 -6.75 6.68
C PHE A 76 2.66 -7.58 5.39
N ASP A 77 3.83 -7.51 4.76
CA ASP A 77 4.14 -8.40 3.65
C ASP A 77 4.13 -9.86 4.12
N GLY A 78 3.07 -10.60 3.77
CA GLY A 78 2.88 -12.02 4.13
C GLY A 78 2.17 -12.29 5.46
N MET A 79 1.78 -11.29 6.25
CA MET A 79 1.10 -11.49 7.54
C MET A 79 -0.07 -10.53 7.75
N ILE A 80 -1.17 -11.05 8.29
CA ILE A 80 -2.39 -10.31 8.58
C ILE A 80 -2.79 -10.57 10.02
N LEU A 81 -3.04 -9.51 10.77
CA LEU A 81 -3.45 -9.55 12.16
C LEU A 81 -4.73 -8.74 12.34
N SER A 82 -5.62 -9.20 13.23
CA SER A 82 -6.76 -8.39 13.65
C SER A 82 -6.26 -7.27 14.56
N TRP A 83 -6.73 -6.05 14.32
CA TRP A 83 -6.37 -4.89 15.13
C TRP A 83 -7.49 -4.61 16.15
N ASN A 84 -7.16 -4.71 17.44
CA ASN A 84 -8.12 -4.52 18.52
C ASN A 84 -8.42 -3.04 18.80
N ILE A 85 -9.12 -2.39 17.87
CA ILE A 85 -9.63 -1.02 18.01
C ILE A 85 -11.01 -0.92 17.36
N GLY A 86 -11.86 0.00 17.81
CA GLY A 86 -13.18 0.25 17.20
C GLY A 86 -13.17 1.41 16.21
N SER A 87 -12.32 2.40 16.46
CA SER A 87 -12.24 3.64 15.68
C SER A 87 -10.85 4.28 15.79
N ALA A 88 -10.56 5.28 14.96
CA ALA A 88 -9.29 6.01 15.09
C ALA A 88 -9.14 6.80 16.40
N LYS A 89 -10.22 6.98 17.18
CA LYS A 89 -10.16 7.58 18.52
C LYS A 89 -9.46 6.67 19.53
N ASP A 90 -9.53 5.36 19.31
CA ASP A 90 -8.94 4.36 20.20
C ASP A 90 -7.43 4.21 19.98
N ILE A 91 -6.89 4.82 18.92
CA ILE A 91 -5.46 4.80 18.62
C ILE A 91 -4.68 5.53 19.73
N ASN A 92 -3.85 4.77 20.42
CA ASN A 92 -2.91 5.23 21.43
C ASN A 92 -1.58 4.46 21.32
N GLU A 93 -0.61 4.81 22.16
CA GLU A 93 0.71 4.17 22.18
C GLU A 93 0.63 2.65 22.40
N ALA A 94 -0.29 2.17 23.25
CA ALA A 94 -0.48 0.74 23.48
C ALA A 94 -1.03 0.01 22.23
N THR A 95 -1.99 0.59 21.51
CA THR A 95 -2.53 0.00 20.27
C THR A 95 -1.54 0.01 19.11
N LEU A 96 -0.55 0.89 19.15
CA LEU A 96 0.53 0.99 18.16
C LEU A 96 1.79 0.21 18.56
N SER A 97 1.84 -0.34 19.77
CA SER A 97 3.00 -1.04 20.32
C SER A 97 3.49 -2.19 19.43
N LEU A 98 2.57 -2.89 18.76
CA LEU A 98 2.90 -3.93 17.78
C LEU A 98 3.93 -3.45 16.76
N PHE A 99 3.76 -2.24 16.23
CA PHE A 99 4.66 -1.71 15.21
C PHE A 99 6.05 -1.34 15.75
N THR A 100 6.14 -1.09 17.06
CA THR A 100 7.39 -0.67 17.72
C THR A 100 8.32 -1.84 18.03
N ILE A 101 7.76 -3.06 18.09
CA ILE A 101 8.50 -4.28 18.45
C ILE A 101 8.92 -5.13 17.25
N VAL A 102 8.38 -4.84 16.06
CA VAL A 102 8.67 -5.62 14.84
C VAL A 102 10.12 -5.43 14.42
N HIS A 103 10.79 -6.54 14.09
CA HIS A 103 12.14 -6.58 13.54
C HIS A 103 12.15 -7.31 12.19
N PRO A 104 12.78 -6.75 11.12
CA PRO A 104 13.47 -5.47 11.07
C PRO A 104 12.54 -4.26 11.31
N ALA A 105 13.10 -3.10 11.65
CA ALA A 105 12.28 -1.90 11.88
C ALA A 105 11.59 -1.46 10.59
N LEU A 106 10.35 -0.98 10.70
CA LEU A 106 9.55 -0.55 9.54
C LEU A 106 10.10 0.75 8.95
N GLU A 107 10.17 0.82 7.62
CA GLU A 107 10.56 2.05 6.92
C GLU A 107 9.46 3.12 7.01
N LEU A 108 8.21 2.68 6.89
CA LEU A 108 7.01 3.49 6.85
C LEU A 108 5.81 2.64 7.31
N ILE A 109 4.92 3.26 8.09
CA ILE A 109 3.59 2.72 8.41
C ILE A 109 2.53 3.54 7.70
N VAL A 110 1.57 2.87 7.08
CA VAL A 110 0.38 3.51 6.51
C VAL A 110 -0.81 3.26 7.45
N LEU A 111 -1.38 4.31 8.02
CA LEU A 111 -2.60 4.23 8.83
C LEU A 111 -3.80 4.69 8.02
N GLY A 112 -4.71 3.77 7.75
CA GLY A 112 -5.97 3.99 7.07
C GLY A 112 -7.10 4.20 8.07
N LEU A 113 -7.60 5.43 8.18
CA LEU A 113 -8.69 5.77 9.10
C LEU A 113 -10.06 5.58 8.43
N GLU A 114 -11.08 5.26 9.23
CA GLU A 114 -12.45 5.03 8.77
C GLU A 114 -13.12 6.28 8.19
N THR A 115 -12.64 7.47 8.58
CA THR A 115 -13.14 8.78 8.17
C THR A 115 -12.03 9.82 8.19
N ASN A 116 -12.33 11.03 7.72
CA ASN A 116 -11.45 12.18 7.86
C ASN A 116 -11.48 12.69 9.31
N TYR A 117 -10.30 12.75 9.93
CA TYR A 117 -10.11 13.33 11.25
C TYR A 117 -9.47 14.71 11.17
N GLU A 118 -9.65 15.50 12.22
CA GLU A 118 -8.99 16.79 12.35
C GLU A 118 -7.47 16.65 12.32
N TYR A 119 -6.80 17.66 11.76
CA TYR A 119 -5.35 17.68 11.64
C TYR A 119 -4.61 17.49 12.98
N LYS A 120 -5.17 18.03 14.07
CA LYS A 120 -4.61 17.86 15.42
C LYS A 120 -4.54 16.39 15.83
N ARG A 121 -5.60 15.62 15.59
CA ARG A 121 -5.66 14.18 15.92
C ARG A 121 -4.64 13.39 15.10
N ILE A 122 -4.52 13.72 13.81
CA ILE A 122 -3.52 13.11 12.94
C ILE A 122 -2.10 13.38 13.46
N LEU A 123 -1.81 14.62 13.88
CA LEU A 123 -0.52 14.98 14.46
C LEU A 123 -0.20 14.22 15.75
N GLU A 124 -1.19 14.01 16.62
CA GLU A 124 -1.00 13.23 17.85
C GLU A 124 -0.54 11.80 17.55
N ILE A 125 -1.20 11.14 16.59
CA ILE A 125 -0.84 9.78 16.15
C ILE A 125 0.57 9.78 15.55
N LYS A 126 0.88 10.73 14.66
CA LYS A 126 2.22 10.87 14.06
C LYS A 126 3.31 11.08 15.12
N LYS A 127 3.06 11.88 16.15
CA LYS A 127 4.02 12.13 17.25
C LYS A 127 4.37 10.85 18.01
N VAL A 128 3.39 9.99 18.27
CA VAL A 128 3.63 8.70 18.95
C VAL A 128 4.57 7.82 18.11
N LEU A 129 4.33 7.70 16.81
CA LEU A 129 5.18 6.88 15.93
C LEU A 129 6.58 7.47 15.73
N LEU A 130 6.69 8.80 15.66
CA LEU A 130 7.97 9.50 15.58
C LEU A 130 8.86 9.27 16.81
N LYS A 131 8.28 9.08 18.01
CA LYS A 131 9.03 8.72 19.23
C LYS A 131 9.82 7.42 19.06
N TYR A 132 9.33 6.51 18.22
CA TYR A 132 9.95 5.22 17.91
C TYR A 132 10.75 5.25 16.60
N ASN A 133 10.99 6.44 16.03
CA ASN A 133 11.68 6.65 14.76
C ASN A 133 10.98 5.98 13.56
N ILE A 134 9.66 5.79 13.63
CA ILE A 134 8.87 5.20 12.56
C ILE A 134 8.16 6.32 11.79
N ARG A 135 8.42 6.40 10.47
CA ARG A 135 7.68 7.31 9.60
C ARG A 135 6.26 6.81 9.42
N SER A 136 5.30 7.73 9.34
CA SER A 136 3.89 7.36 9.28
C SER A 136 3.11 8.22 8.29
N GLU A 137 2.34 7.57 7.43
CA GLU A 137 1.36 8.20 6.55
C GLU A 137 -0.04 7.91 7.07
N VAL A 138 -0.79 8.96 7.40
CA VAL A 138 -2.12 8.84 8.03
C VAL A 138 -3.13 9.47 7.09
N VAL A 139 -3.97 8.63 6.49
CA VAL A 139 -4.91 9.02 5.43
C VAL A 139 -6.21 8.23 5.55
N PRO A 140 -7.28 8.61 4.84
CA PRO A 140 -8.49 7.80 4.74
C PRO A 140 -8.19 6.39 4.23
N VAL A 141 -8.90 5.40 4.78
CA VAL A 141 -8.64 3.97 4.53
C VAL A 141 -8.60 3.59 3.05
N ARG A 142 -9.48 4.16 2.21
CA ARG A 142 -9.49 3.85 0.76
C ARG A 142 -8.19 4.30 0.07
N GLN A 143 -7.63 5.43 0.50
CA GLN A 143 -6.36 5.93 -0.01
C GLN A 143 -5.19 5.11 0.55
N ALA A 144 -5.24 4.77 1.85
CA ALA A 144 -4.25 3.93 2.51
C ALA A 144 -4.08 2.57 1.81
N CYS A 145 -5.17 1.91 1.38
CA CYS A 145 -5.10 0.65 0.65
C CYS A 145 -4.28 0.77 -0.65
N GLY A 146 -4.45 1.87 -1.39
CA GLY A 146 -3.69 2.13 -2.62
C GLY A 146 -2.21 2.38 -2.35
N ILE A 147 -1.91 3.19 -1.33
CA ILE A 147 -0.53 3.47 -0.90
C ILE A 147 0.16 2.19 -0.46
N TYR A 148 -0.50 1.39 0.39
CA TYR A 148 0.02 0.10 0.84
C TYR A 148 0.34 -0.82 -0.35
N ASN A 149 -0.62 -1.03 -1.26
CA ASN A 149 -0.41 -1.89 -2.43
C ASN A 149 0.76 -1.40 -3.29
N PHE A 150 0.89 -0.09 -3.51
CA PHE A 150 1.99 0.49 -4.28
C PHE A 150 3.34 0.20 -3.62
N LEU A 151 3.47 0.44 -2.31
CA LEU A 151 4.73 0.28 -1.58
C LEU A 151 5.14 -1.19 -1.43
N ILE A 152 4.18 -2.10 -1.25
CA ILE A 152 4.44 -3.54 -1.24
C ILE A 152 4.89 -4.04 -2.62
N ASN A 153 4.28 -3.51 -3.69
CA ASN A 153 4.69 -3.83 -5.05
C ASN A 153 6.08 -3.27 -5.39
N ASP A 154 6.46 -2.13 -4.80
CA ASP A 154 7.82 -1.56 -4.86
C ASP A 154 8.85 -2.37 -4.06
N GLY A 155 8.41 -3.39 -3.30
CA GLY A 155 9.26 -4.27 -2.51
C GLY A 155 9.76 -3.63 -1.21
N ARG A 156 9.07 -2.61 -0.70
CA ARG A 156 9.44 -1.96 0.56
C ARG A 156 8.95 -2.73 1.77
N TYR A 157 9.74 -2.69 2.84
CA TYR A 157 9.36 -3.26 4.12
C TYR A 157 8.49 -2.28 4.91
N ILE A 158 7.19 -2.40 4.70
CA ILE A 158 6.17 -1.52 5.29
C ILE A 158 5.08 -2.32 6.00
N ALA A 159 4.32 -1.64 6.84
CA ALA A 159 3.09 -2.17 7.42
C ALA A 159 1.93 -1.19 7.21
N ALA A 160 0.71 -1.69 7.23
CA ALA A 160 -0.48 -0.85 7.28
C ALA A 160 -1.43 -1.24 8.41
N GLY A 161 -1.95 -0.25 9.12
CA GLY A 161 -3.05 -0.41 10.07
C GLY A 161 -4.31 0.20 9.47
N LEU A 162 -5.34 -0.61 9.22
CA LEU A 162 -6.50 -0.23 8.43
C LEU A 162 -7.78 -0.43 9.23
N ILE A 163 -8.59 0.62 9.31
CA ILE A 163 -9.91 0.62 9.92
C ILE A 163 -10.94 0.70 8.79
N PRO A 164 -11.89 -0.25 8.68
CA PRO A 164 -12.91 -0.22 7.64
C PRO A 164 -13.69 1.09 7.66
N PRO A 165 -14.11 1.59 6.48
CA PRO A 165 -14.87 2.82 6.39
C PRO A 165 -16.22 2.66 7.09
N LEU A 166 -16.73 3.77 7.61
CA LEU A 166 -18.08 3.77 8.17
C LEU A 166 -19.11 3.42 7.07
N PRO A 167 -20.18 2.67 7.40
CA PRO A 167 -21.22 2.37 6.44
C PRO A 167 -21.88 3.67 5.96
N ASP A 168 -21.94 3.84 4.64
CA ASP A 168 -22.67 4.95 4.02
C ASP A 168 -24.16 4.81 4.35
N LYS A 169 -24.70 5.78 5.11
CA LYS A 169 -26.12 5.81 5.48
C LYS A 169 -27.07 5.78 4.27
N SER A 170 -26.60 6.23 3.11
CA SER A 170 -27.37 6.23 1.86
C SER A 170 -27.63 4.84 1.28
N ASN A 171 -26.73 3.87 1.52
CA ASN A 171 -26.85 2.50 0.97
C ASN A 171 -27.68 1.55 1.84
N LEU A 172 -28.04 1.94 3.07
CA LEU A 172 -28.91 1.14 3.94
C LEU A 172 -30.37 1.16 3.44
N TYR A 173 -30.76 2.15 2.65
CA TYR A 173 -32.12 2.28 2.11
C TYR A 173 -32.28 1.72 0.69
N SER A 174 -31.20 1.43 -0.04
CA SER A 174 -31.30 0.90 -1.41
C SER A 174 -31.72 -0.58 -1.46
N GLY A 175 -31.40 -1.36 -0.41
CA GLY A 175 -31.84 -2.76 -0.28
C GLY A 175 -33.30 -2.94 0.16
N LEU A 176 -33.93 -1.91 0.74
CA LEU A 176 -35.33 -1.94 1.19
C LEU A 176 -36.32 -1.42 0.11
N GLN A 177 -35.81 -0.92 -1.02
CA GLN A 177 -36.60 -0.37 -2.12
C GLN A 177 -36.66 -1.29 -3.35
N GLN A 178 -36.58 -2.60 -3.17
CA GLN A 178 -37.00 -3.54 -4.22
C GLN A 178 -38.40 -4.06 -3.87
N PRO A 179 -39.47 -3.55 -4.51
CA PRO A 179 -40.77 -4.20 -4.38
C PRO A 179 -40.66 -5.64 -4.92
N PRO A 180 -41.33 -6.63 -4.30
CA PRO A 180 -41.31 -7.99 -4.80
C PRO A 180 -41.82 -7.99 -6.24
N THR A 181 -40.96 -8.37 -7.18
CA THR A 181 -41.33 -8.58 -8.58
C THR A 181 -42.44 -9.64 -8.62
N LYS A 182 -43.69 -9.21 -8.79
CA LYS A 182 -44.83 -10.10 -9.05
C LYS A 182 -44.48 -10.93 -10.29
N LYS A 183 -44.13 -12.20 -10.09
CA LYS A 183 -44.32 -13.21 -11.13
C LYS A 183 -45.81 -13.24 -11.42
N ARG A 184 -46.23 -12.65 -12.54
CA ARG A 184 -47.56 -12.91 -13.09
C ARG A 184 -47.52 -14.34 -13.60
N GLU A 185 -48.06 -15.26 -12.80
CA GLU A 185 -48.56 -16.53 -13.29
C GLU A 185 -49.61 -16.20 -14.36
N LEU A 186 -49.32 -16.59 -15.60
CA LEU A 186 -50.34 -16.74 -16.64
C LEU A 186 -50.61 -18.25 -16.71
N ILE A 187 -51.65 -18.66 -15.99
CA ILE A 187 -52.32 -19.94 -16.14
C ILE A 187 -53.72 -19.63 -16.69
N ASP A 188 -54.20 -20.53 -17.56
CA ASP A 188 -55.50 -20.63 -18.24
C ASP A 188 -55.67 -19.75 -19.50
N LYS A 189 -55.95 -20.28 -20.69
CA LYS A 189 -56.75 -21.45 -21.09
C LYS A 189 -56.37 -21.96 -22.49
#